data_AF-A0A327S3F1-F1
#
_entry.id   AF-A0A327S3F1-F1
#
_cell.length_a   1.000
_cell.length_b   1.000
_cell.length_c   1.000
_cell.angle_alpha   90.00
_cell.angle_beta   90.00
_cell.angle_gamma   90.00
#
_symmetry.space_group_name_H-M   'P 1'
#
loop_
_entity.id
_entity.type
_entity.pdbx_description
1 polymer ?
#
loop_
_entity_poly.entity_id
_entity_poly.type
_entity_poly.pdbx_seq_one_letter_code
_entity_poly.pdbx_strand_id
1 'polypeptide(L)' 'MKLNKKWHQAHKMLKNITIEERIEWHTEYLKNCQCRTDVPEKIKVAMDKRKIKP' A
#
# COMPACT_ATOMS: atom_id res chain seq x y z
N MET A 1 0.47 -1.57 -16.91
CA MET A 1 0.82 -1.03 -15.58
C MET A 1 2.29 -0.65 -15.53
N LYS A 2 2.62 0.58 -15.12
CA LYS A 2 4.00 1.10 -15.10
C LYS A 2 4.58 0.96 -13.69
N LEU A 3 5.60 0.12 -13.55
CA LEU A 3 6.36 -0.05 -12.31
C LEU A 3 7.27 1.15 -12.07
N ASN A 4 7.04 1.90 -10.99
CA ASN A 4 7.97 2.91 -10.52
C ASN A 4 9.10 2.24 -9.72
N LYS A 5 10.14 1.79 -10.43
CA LYS A 5 11.29 1.08 -9.82
C LYS A 5 11.97 1.89 -8.71
N LYS A 6 12.11 3.20 -8.88
CA LYS A 6 12.73 4.09 -7.88
C LYS A 6 11.92 4.09 -6.57
N TRP A 7 10.60 4.22 -6.68
CA TRP A 7 9.73 4.20 -5.51
C TRP A 7 9.80 2.88 -4.76
N HIS A 8 9.76 1.74 -5.46
CA HIS A 8 9.88 0.41 -4.82
C HIS A 8 11.23 0.15 -4.16
N GLN A 9 12.31 0.73 -4.67
CA GLN A 9 13.63 0.59 -4.06
C GLN A 9 13.72 1.37 -2.74
N ALA A 10 13.12 2.56 -2.68
CA ALA A 10 13.06 3.38 -1.48
C ALA A 10 12.01 2.88 -0.46
N HIS A 11 10.84 2.45 -0.94
CA HIS A 11 9.70 2.03 -0.12
C HIS A 11 9.48 0.52 -0.30
N LYS A 12 10.41 -0.29 0.22
CA LYS A 12 10.25 -1.74 0.24
C LYS A 12 9.25 -2.12 1.31
N MET A 13 8.27 -2.95 0.93
CA MET A 13 7.34 -3.49 1.90
C MET A 13 8.04 -4.50 2.80
N LEU A 14 8.20 -4.15 4.07
CA LEU A 14 8.81 -5.02 5.07
C LEU A 14 7.86 -6.19 5.41
N LYS A 15 8.40 -7.29 5.95
CA LYS A 15 7.59 -8.48 6.31
C LYS A 15 6.85 -8.33 7.64
N ASN A 16 7.49 -7.69 8.62
CA ASN A 16 6.99 -7.53 9.99
C ASN A 16 6.67 -6.06 10.25
N ILE A 17 5.55 -5.60 9.69
CA ILE A 17 5.14 -4.19 9.72
C ILE A 17 3.69 -4.18 10.22
N THR A 18 3.35 -3.16 10.97
CA THR A 18 2.00 -3.03 11.52
C THR A 18 0.97 -2.90 10.39
N ILE A 19 -0.30 -3.16 10.72
CA ILE A 19 -1.39 -2.98 9.75
C ILE A 19 -1.47 -1.52 9.28
N GLU A 20 -1.13 -0.57 10.15
CA GLU A 20 -1.19 0.87 9.89
C GLU A 20 -0.14 1.30 8.88
N GLU A 21 1.14 1.00 9.14
CA GLU A 21 2.23 1.24 8.18
C GLU A 21 1.95 0.53 6.85
N ARG A 22 1.28 -0.64 6.88
CA ARG A 22 0.92 -1.38 5.67
C ARG A 22 -0.16 -0.65 4.86
N ILE A 23 -1.12 0.00 5.52
CA ILE A 23 -2.11 0.86 4.89
C ILE A 23 -1.45 2.10 4.30
N GLU A 24 -0.57 2.75 5.05
CA GLU A 24 0.17 3.94 4.58
C GLU A 24 1.00 3.60 3.34
N TRP A 25 1.74 2.50 3.38
CA TRP A 25 2.51 2.01 2.24
C TRP A 25 1.62 1.81 1.01
N HIS A 26 0.45 1.18 1.14
CA HIS A 26 -0.47 0.97 0.02
C HIS A 26 -1.07 2.30 -0.49
N THR A 27 -1.30 3.27 0.40
CA THR A 27 -1.83 4.59 0.06
C THR A 27 -0.81 5.39 -0.76
N GLU A 28 0.44 5.45 -0.29
CA GLU A 28 1.53 6.10 -1.01
C GLU A 28 1.88 5.37 -2.31
N TYR A 29 1.82 4.05 -2.28
CA TYR A 29 2.01 3.20 -3.44
C TYR A 29 1.01 3.56 -4.54
N LEU A 30 -0.29 3.62 -4.25
CA LEU A 30 -1.30 3.97 -5.27
C LEU A 30 -1.09 5.37 -5.88
N LYS A 31 -0.49 6.31 -5.14
CA LYS A 31 -0.13 7.65 -5.64
C LYS A 31 1.13 7.65 -6.53
N ASN A 32 2.12 6.81 -6.22
CA ASN A 32 3.45 6.84 -6.87
C ASN A 32 3.67 5.72 -7.90
N CYS A 33 2.97 4.60 -7.75
CA CYS A 33 3.16 3.36 -8.47
C CYS A 33 1.87 2.52 -8.47
N GLN A 34 1.18 2.48 -9.62
CA GLN A 34 -0.03 1.67 -9.77
C GLN A 34 0.30 0.32 -10.44
N CYS A 35 1.41 -0.31 -10.07
CA CYS A 35 1.84 -1.55 -10.73
C CYS A 35 1.06 -2.80 -10.30
N ARG A 36 0.21 -2.66 -9.28
CA ARG A 36 -0.63 -3.67 -8.67
C ARG A 36 -1.85 -2.95 -8.13
N THR A 37 -2.99 -3.07 -8.80
CA THR A 37 -4.25 -2.52 -8.28
C THR A 37 -4.86 -3.38 -7.19
N ASP A 38 -4.32 -4.58 -6.98
CA ASP A 38 -4.84 -5.50 -5.99
C ASP A 38 -4.29 -5.17 -4.60
N VAL A 39 -5.14 -4.55 -3.79
CA VAL A 39 -4.93 -4.38 -2.35
C VAL A 39 -5.48 -5.62 -1.64
N PRO A 40 -4.69 -6.31 -0.80
CA PRO A 40 -5.16 -7.50 -0.09
C PRO A 40 -6.41 -7.21 0.74
N GLU A 41 -7.35 -8.16 0.77
CA GLU A 41 -8.64 -7.97 1.45
C GLU A 41 -8.50 -7.61 2.94
N LYS A 42 -7.53 -8.21 3.64
CA LYS A 42 -7.22 -7.86 5.04
C LYS A 42 -6.88 -6.38 5.22
N ILE A 43 -6.27 -5.76 4.21
CA ILE A 43 -5.91 -4.33 4.22
C ILE A 43 -7.12 -3.48 3.86
N LYS A 44 -7.92 -3.89 2.86
CA LYS A 44 -9.20 -3.22 2.55
C LYS A 44 -10.12 -3.16 3.77
N VAL A 45 -10.32 -4.28 4.46
CA VAL A 45 -11.12 -4.36 5.69
C VAL A 45 -10.53 -3.49 6.80
N ALA A 46 -9.19 -3.46 6.92
CA ALA A 46 -8.51 -2.64 7.91
C ALA A 46 -8.59 -1.13 7.63
N MET A 47 -8.64 -0.72 6.35
CA MET A 47 -8.88 0.66 5.92
C MET A 47 -10.33 1.08 6.16
N ASP A 48 -11.27 0.22 5.78
CA ASP A 48 -12.71 0.44 5.95
C ASP A 48 -13.10 0.60 7.44
N LYS A 49 -12.61 -0.31 8.30
CA LYS A 49 -12.79 -0.22 9.76
C LYS A 49 -12.26 1.09 10.34
N ARG A 50 -11.23 1.68 9.73
CA ARG A 50 -10.61 2.94 10.16
C ARG A 50 -11.22 4.16 9.46
N LYS A 51 -12.21 3.98 8.58
CA LYS A 51 -12.81 5.02 7.72
C LYS A 51 -11.77 5.80 6.88
N ILE A 52 -10.63 5.18 6.57
CA ILE A 52 -9.59 5.77 5.73
C ILE A 52 -10.03 5.56 4.28
N LYS A 53 -10.50 6.63 3.62
CA LYS A 53 -10.78 6.61 2.18
C LYS A 53 -9.47 6.79 1.40
N PRO A 54 -9.22 6.00 0.35
CA PRO A 54 -8.05 6.16 -0.51
C PRO A 54 -8.08 7.50 -1.26
#